data_AF-A0A953Q6N9-F1
#
_entry.id   AF-A0A953Q6N9-F1
#
_cell.length_a   1.000
_cell.length_b   1.000
_cell.length_c   1.000
_cell.angle_alpha   90.00
_cell.angle_beta   90.00
_cell.angle_gamma   90.00
#
_symmetry.space_group_name_H-M   'P 1'
#
loop_
_entity.id
_entity.type
_entity.pdbx_description
1 polymer ?
#
loop_
_entity_poly.entity_id
_entity_poly.type
_entity_poly.pdbx_seq_one_letter_code
_entity_poly.pdbx_strand_id
1 'polypeptide(L)'
;MSLNIKNQEAHKLARQLARLTRENMTEAVTRAIRERLDRVRRARGAGLADRLTRIGKDCAVHLKEPFRSADHGDLLYDEKGLPR
;
A
#
# COMPACT_ATOMS: atom_id res chain seq x y z
N MET A 1 -10.14 -2.16 -24.50
CA MET A 1 -9.00 -1.27 -24.78
C MET A 1 -7.83 -2.12 -25.27
N SER A 2 -7.00 -1.64 -26.20
CA SER A 2 -5.82 -2.38 -26.70
C SER A 2 -4.53 -1.72 -26.22
N LEU A 3 -3.64 -2.53 -25.63
CA LEU A 3 -2.28 -2.13 -25.29
C LEU A 3 -1.39 -2.44 -26.50
N ASN A 4 -0.87 -1.42 -27.19
CA ASN A 4 0.03 -1.60 -28.33
C ASN A 4 1.49 -1.42 -27.90
N ILE A 5 2.27 -2.50 -27.91
CA ILE A 5 3.70 -2.49 -27.56
C ILE A 5 4.51 -2.78 -28.82
N LYS A 6 5.08 -1.74 -29.44
CA LYS A 6 5.95 -1.86 -30.63
C LYS A 6 7.39 -2.23 -30.26
N ASN A 7 7.57 -3.36 -29.56
CA ASN A 7 8.88 -3.86 -29.16
C ASN A 7 8.99 -5.36 -29.48
N GLN A 8 9.97 -5.74 -30.32
CA GLN A 8 10.15 -7.13 -30.76
C GLN A 8 10.54 -8.07 -29.61
N GLU A 9 11.34 -7.61 -28.66
CA GLU A 9 11.77 -8.38 -27.50
C GLU A 9 10.59 -8.67 -26.58
N ALA A 10 9.76 -7.66 -26.29
CA ALA A 10 8.55 -7.84 -25.49
C ALA A 10 7.61 -8.90 -26.10
N HIS A 11 7.45 -8.88 -27.43
CA HIS A 11 6.67 -9.90 -28.14
C HIS A 11 7.31 -11.30 -28.11
N LYS A 12 8.64 -11.42 -28.11
CA LYS A 12 9.35 -12.70 -27.97
C LYS A 12 9.18 -13.27 -26.56
N LEU A 13 9.39 -12.44 -25.54
CA LEU A 13 9.22 -12.80 -24.13
C LEU A 13 7.77 -13.21 -23.82
N ALA A 14 6.79 -12.44 -24.29
CA ALA A 14 5.38 -12.78 -24.10
C ALA A 14 5.02 -14.13 -24.74
N ARG A 15 5.50 -14.40 -25.97
CA ARG A 15 5.31 -15.69 -26.65
C ARG A 15 5.94 -16.84 -25.87
N GLN A 16 7.16 -16.66 -25.38
CA GLN A 16 7.86 -17.67 -24.62
C GLN A 16 7.13 -17.95 -23.30
N LEU A 17 6.71 -16.90 -22.59
CA LEU A 17 5.97 -17.04 -21.35
C LEU A 17 4.66 -17.82 -21.56
N ALA A 18 3.85 -17.42 -22.54
CA ALA A 18 2.60 -18.09 -22.89
C ALA A 18 2.80 -19.60 -23.19
N ARG A 19 3.86 -19.95 -23.92
CA ARG A 19 4.21 -21.35 -24.21
C ARG A 19 4.59 -22.13 -22.95
N LEU A 20 5.41 -21.52 -22.07
CA LEU A 20 5.86 -22.17 -20.84
C LEU A 20 4.73 -22.34 -19.83
N THR A 21 3.81 -21.38 -19.74
CA THR A 21 2.66 -21.42 -18.81
C THR A 21 1.44 -22.14 -19.39
N ARG A 22 1.45 -22.48 -20.70
CA ARG A 22 0.30 -23.01 -21.45
C ARG A 22 -0.92 -22.09 -21.42
N GLU A 23 -0.67 -20.80 -21.35
CA GLU A 23 -1.70 -19.75 -21.36
C GLU A 23 -1.74 -19.06 -22.72
N ASN A 24 -2.83 -18.33 -23.00
CA ASN A 24 -2.82 -17.44 -24.15
C ASN A 24 -1.94 -16.20 -23.86
N MET A 25 -1.54 -15.49 -24.92
CA MET A 25 -0.66 -14.31 -24.83
C MET A 25 -1.18 -13.25 -23.86
N THR A 26 -2.48 -12.96 -23.93
CA THR A 26 -3.13 -11.93 -23.13
C THR A 26 -3.09 -12.29 -21.66
N GLU A 27 -3.39 -13.54 -21.32
CA GLU A 27 -3.37 -14.05 -19.96
C GLU A 27 -1.94 -14.07 -19.38
N ALA A 28 -0.98 -14.61 -20.13
CA ALA A 28 0.42 -14.65 -19.72
C ALA A 28 0.98 -13.23 -19.43
N VAL A 29 0.72 -12.28 -20.33
CA VAL A 29 1.15 -10.87 -20.15
C VAL A 29 0.42 -10.21 -18.98
N THR A 30 -0.88 -10.43 -18.84
CA THR A 30 -1.67 -9.85 -17.73
C THR A 30 -1.19 -10.36 -16.39
N ARG A 31 -0.93 -11.67 -16.27
CA ARG A 31 -0.39 -12.29 -15.05
C ARG A 31 1.02 -11.78 -14.75
N ALA A 32 1.91 -11.71 -15.74
CA ALA A 32 3.26 -11.19 -15.54
C ALA A 32 3.27 -9.72 -15.06
N ILE A 33 2.42 -8.88 -15.65
CA ILE A 33 2.27 -7.47 -15.24
C ILE A 33 1.75 -7.38 -13.80
N ARG A 34 0.71 -8.15 -13.46
CA ARG A 34 0.18 -8.22 -12.08
C ARG A 34 1.25 -8.69 -11.10
N GLU A 35 1.93 -9.77 -11.47
CA GLU A 35 3.19 -10.31 -10.94
C GLU A 35 4.15 -9.22 -10.48
N ARG A 36 4.58 -8.43 -11.46
CA ARG A 36 5.57 -7.38 -11.30
C ARG A 36 5.04 -6.22 -10.48
N LEU A 37 3.79 -5.80 -10.70
CA LEU A 37 3.16 -4.73 -9.92
C LEU A 37 3.09 -5.09 -8.44
N ASP A 38 2.71 -6.32 -8.10
CA ASP A 38 2.63 -6.77 -6.72
C ASP A 38 4.00 -6.88 -6.07
N ARG A 39 5.03 -7.32 -6.81
CA ARG A 39 6.42 -7.27 -6.34
C ARG A 39 6.88 -5.83 -6.08
N VAL A 40 6.60 -4.90 -7.00
CA VAL A 40 6.97 -3.48 -6.85
C VAL A 40 6.22 -2.82 -5.69
N ARG A 41 4.92 -3.08 -5.54
CA ARG A 41 4.11 -2.60 -4.41
C ARG A 41 4.65 -3.11 -3.08
N ARG A 42 4.97 -4.40 -2.98
CA ARG A 42 5.59 -4.97 -1.78
C ARG A 42 6.97 -4.39 -1.50
N ALA A 43 7.81 -4.23 -2.52
CA ALA A 43 9.16 -3.65 -2.37
C ALA A 43 9.14 -2.17 -1.98
N ARG A 44 8.14 -1.41 -2.45
CA ARG A 44 7.88 -0.03 -2.00
C ARG A 44 7.25 0.02 -0.59
N GLY A 45 7.01 -1.15 0.02
CA GLY A 45 6.18 -1.33 1.20
C GLY A 45 4.71 -1.17 0.82
N ALA A 46 3.85 -2.07 1.31
CA ALA A 46 2.51 -1.61 1.69
C ALA A 46 2.76 -0.39 2.58
N GLY A 47 2.44 0.79 2.06
CA GLY A 47 3.15 2.02 2.38
C GLY A 47 3.26 2.18 3.88
N LEU A 48 4.45 2.48 4.39
CA LEU A 48 4.59 2.82 5.82
C LEU A 48 3.47 3.77 6.27
N ALA A 49 3.09 4.71 5.40
CA ALA A 49 1.91 5.56 5.53
C ALA A 49 0.58 4.80 5.71
N ASP A 50 0.25 3.82 4.86
CA ASP A 50 -0.97 3.00 5.00
C ASP A 50 -0.96 2.20 6.29
N ARG A 51 0.21 1.63 6.66
CA ARG A 51 0.37 0.88 7.90
C ARG A 51 0.19 1.77 9.12
N LEU A 52 0.82 2.95 9.14
CA LEU A 52 0.69 3.94 10.22
C LEU A 52 -0.75 4.45 10.31
N THR A 53 -1.39 4.72 9.18
CA THR A 53 -2.80 5.15 9.13
C THR A 53 -3.72 4.11 9.73
N ARG A 54 -3.52 2.82 9.41
CA ARG A 54 -4.30 1.73 10.01
C ARG A 54 -4.11 1.67 11.53
N ILE A 55 -2.86 1.69 12.01
CA ILE A 55 -2.57 1.68 13.45
C ILE A 55 -3.23 2.89 14.14
N GLY A 56 -3.13 4.09 13.55
CA GLY A 56 -3.76 5.28 14.10
C GLY A 56 -5.28 5.16 14.21
N LYS A 57 -5.94 4.60 13.19
CA LYS A 57 -7.39 4.33 13.23
C LYS A 57 -7.76 3.32 14.31
N ASP A 58 -7.00 2.24 14.44
CA ASP A 58 -7.24 1.22 15.46
C ASP A 58 -7.10 1.82 16.87
N CYS A 59 -6.04 2.60 17.12
CA CYS A 59 -5.85 3.29 18.41
C CYS A 59 -6.98 4.30 18.72
N ALA A 60 -7.44 5.05 17.71
CA ALA A 60 -8.44 6.10 17.90
C ALA A 60 -9.80 5.56 18.38
N VAL A 61 -10.16 4.30 18.04
CA VAL A 61 -11.40 3.67 18.50
C VAL A 61 -11.41 3.43 20.02
N HIS A 62 -10.24 3.28 20.62
CA HIS A 62 -10.11 3.01 22.05
C HIS A 62 -9.96 4.27 22.92
N LEU A 63 -9.79 5.45 22.32
CA LEU A 63 -9.64 6.72 23.03
C LEU A 63 -11.01 7.26 23.48
N LYS A 64 -11.16 7.54 24.78
CA LYS A 64 -12.37 8.12 25.40
C LYS A 64 -12.14 9.59 25.71
N GLU A 65 -13.23 10.36 25.79
CA GLU A 65 -13.16 11.73 26.32
C GLU A 65 -12.78 11.72 27.82
N PRO A 66 -12.00 12.72 28.29
CA PRO A 66 -11.50 13.88 27.53
C PRO A 66 -10.20 13.60 26.74
N PHE A 67 -9.56 12.44 26.94
CA PHE A 67 -8.27 12.09 26.32
C PHE A 67 -8.26 12.00 24.79
N ARG A 68 -9.44 12.05 24.18
CA ARG A 68 -9.61 12.09 22.73
C ARG A 68 -9.49 13.49 22.15
N SER A 69 -9.91 14.52 22.88
CA SER A 69 -10.06 15.88 22.34
C SER A 69 -9.35 16.96 23.14
N ALA A 70 -9.08 16.73 24.43
CA ALA A 70 -8.41 17.69 25.27
C ALA A 70 -6.93 17.80 24.95
N ASP A 71 -6.38 19.01 25.09
CA ASP A 71 -4.95 19.23 25.02
C ASP A 71 -4.28 18.55 26.22
N HIS A 72 -3.21 17.80 25.95
CA HIS A 72 -2.41 17.17 27.00
C HIS A 72 -1.90 18.16 28.06
N GLY A 73 -1.67 19.43 27.69
CA GLY A 73 -1.31 20.53 28.57
C GLY A 73 -2.38 20.77 29.63
N ASP A 74 -3.63 20.94 29.20
CA ASP A 74 -4.78 21.16 30.10
C ASP A 74 -5.08 19.95 30.99
N LEU A 75 -4.77 18.74 30.49
CA LEU A 75 -4.94 17.49 31.23
C LEU A 75 -3.89 17.28 32.32
N LEU A 76 -2.63 17.65 32.05
CA LEU A 76 -1.49 17.26 32.88
C LEU A 76 -0.89 18.42 33.69
N TYR A 77 -1.15 19.67 33.31
CA TYR A 77 -0.55 20.84 33.92
C TYR A 77 -1.62 21.86 34.37
N ASP A 78 -1.29 22.64 35.39
CA ASP A 78 -2.08 23.77 35.84
C ASP A 78 -1.75 25.05 35.04
N GLU A 79 -2.44 26.15 35.34
CA GLU A 79 -2.24 27.45 34.66
C GLU A 79 -0.81 28.02 34.84
N LYS A 80 -0.05 27.51 35.81
CA LYS A 80 1.34 27.89 36.08
C LYS A 80 2.34 26.93 35.41
N GLY A 81 1.85 25.92 34.68
CA GLY A 81 2.66 24.90 34.02
C GLY A 81 3.24 23.85 34.98
N LEU A 82 2.69 23.74 36.20
CA LEU A 82 3.09 22.70 37.15
C LEU A 82 2.24 21.44 36.95
N PRO A 83 2.81 20.24 37.14
CA PRO A 83 2.03 19.00 37.08
C PRO A 83 0.88 19.04 38.08
N ARG A 84 -0.31 18.63 37.61
CA ARG A 84 -1.48 18.42 38.47
C ARG A 84 -1.37 17.12 39.27
#